data_AF-A0A529IBR4-F1
#
_entry.id   AF-A0A529IBR4-F1
#
_cell.length_a   1.000
_cell.length_b   1.000
_cell.length_c   1.000
_cell.angle_alpha   90.00
_cell.angle_beta   90.00
_cell.angle_gamma   90.00
#
_symmetry.space_group_name_H-M   'P 1'
#
loop_
_entity.id
_entity.type
_entity.pdbx_description
1 polymer ?
#
loop_
_entity_poly.entity_id
_entity_poly.type
_entity_poly.pdbx_seq_one_letter_code
_entity_poly.pdbx_strand_id
1 'polypeptide(L)'
;MNIALASEENALSPYLPDEQGLFFLYHFTADGLRTKDAAQAHWTWRSYQISDMRARQAIANEQALPAPVREAFLIASHGCHIDLEDDWLYGDLPDLRHDYSAEARGLGHFRFALN
;
A
#
# COMPACT_ATOMS: atom_id res chain seq x y z
N MET A 1 18.73 -17.84 14.88
CA MET A 1 18.17 -16.48 14.67
C MET A 1 16.71 -16.55 15.09
N ASN A 2 16.41 -16.21 16.34
CA ASN A 2 15.05 -16.26 16.88
C ASN A 2 14.36 -14.93 16.58
N ILE A 3 13.48 -14.93 15.58
CA ILE A 3 12.58 -13.80 15.36
C ILE A 3 11.42 -14.01 16.34
N ALA A 4 11.52 -13.36 17.51
CA ALA A 4 10.38 -13.24 18.40
C ALA A 4 9.35 -12.33 17.72
N LEU A 5 8.24 -12.92 17.27
CA LEU A 5 7.07 -12.18 16.81
C LEU A 5 6.47 -11.46 18.03
N ALA A 6 6.58 -10.13 18.05
CA ALA A 6 5.98 -9.31 19.09
C ALA A 6 4.45 -9.38 19.03
N SER A 7 3.82 -9.43 20.20
CA SER A 7 2.37 -9.59 20.42
C SER A 7 1.49 -8.60 19.65
N GLU A 8 0.46 -9.16 19.01
CA GLU A 8 -0.56 -8.54 18.16
C GLU A 8 -1.64 -7.77 18.96
N GLU A 9 -1.26 -6.80 19.77
CA GLU A 9 -2.24 -5.98 20.48
C GLU A 9 -2.27 -4.55 19.91
N ASN A 10 -2.81 -4.46 18.69
CA ASN A 10 -3.84 -3.49 18.25
C ASN A 10 -4.19 -3.73 16.76
N ALA A 11 -4.13 -4.98 16.32
CA ALA A 11 -4.44 -5.32 14.94
C ALA A 11 -5.97 -5.31 14.82
N LEU A 12 -6.51 -4.40 14.01
CA LEU A 12 -7.68 -4.72 13.20
C LEU A 12 -7.50 -6.16 12.74
N SER A 13 -8.54 -7.01 12.88
CA SER A 13 -8.50 -8.41 12.44
C SER A 13 -7.62 -8.50 11.18
N PRO A 14 -6.57 -9.33 11.12
CA PRO A 14 -5.54 -9.26 10.07
C PRO A 14 -6.07 -9.48 8.64
N TYR A 15 -7.38 -9.62 8.50
CA TYR A 15 -8.15 -9.87 7.30
C TYR A 15 -9.18 -8.78 6.98
N LEU A 16 -9.36 -7.75 7.81
CA LEU A 16 -10.37 -6.72 7.61
C LEU A 16 -9.76 -5.31 7.63
N PRO A 17 -10.05 -4.49 6.61
CA PRO A 17 -9.62 -3.11 6.59
C PRO A 17 -10.41 -2.26 7.59
N ASP A 18 -9.86 -1.09 7.94
CA ASP A 18 -10.54 -0.10 8.76
C ASP A 18 -11.73 0.60 8.06
N GLU A 19 -12.31 1.61 8.70
CA GLU A 19 -13.42 2.40 8.17
C GLU A 19 -13.09 3.15 6.86
N GLN A 20 -11.80 3.36 6.57
CA GLN A 20 -11.29 4.03 5.37
C GLN A 20 -10.80 3.03 4.31
N GLY A 21 -10.90 1.72 4.56
CA GLY A 21 -10.40 0.69 3.64
C GLY A 21 -8.89 0.42 3.78
N LEU A 22 -8.22 0.96 4.80
CA LEU A 22 -6.80 0.76 5.07
C LEU A 22 -6.58 -0.63 5.68
N PHE A 23 -5.73 -1.43 5.05
CA PHE A 23 -5.38 -2.79 5.50
C PHE A 23 -4.18 -2.80 6.44
N PHE A 24 -3.11 -2.13 6.04
CA PHE A 24 -1.90 -2.02 6.86
C PHE A 24 -1.45 -0.58 6.97
N LEU A 25 -1.15 -0.18 8.21
CA LEU A 25 -0.42 1.03 8.52
C LEU A 25 0.84 0.65 9.29
N TYR A 26 1.99 1.00 8.73
CA TYR A 26 3.27 0.88 9.43
C TYR A 26 3.92 2.26 9.56
N HIS A 27 4.55 2.49 10.71
CA HIS A 27 5.32 3.68 11.00
C HIS A 27 6.80 3.32 11.02
N PHE A 28 7.64 4.17 10.43
CA PHE A 28 9.07 3.98 10.36
C PHE A 28 9.82 5.22 10.84
N THR A 29 10.89 5.02 11.61
CA THR A 29 11.82 6.09 11.99
C THR A 29 12.66 6.55 10.80
N ALA A 30 13.43 7.63 10.96
CA ALA A 30 14.34 8.12 9.93
C ALA A 30 15.39 7.07 9.51
N ASP A 31 15.81 6.21 10.43
CA ASP A 31 16.75 5.10 10.16
C ASP A 31 16.08 3.88 9.51
N GLY A 32 14.78 3.96 9.18
CA GLY A 32 14.03 2.87 8.57
C GLY A 32 13.60 1.77 9.53
N LEU A 33 13.69 1.98 10.85
CA LEU A 33 13.21 1.00 11.84
C LEU A 33 11.71 1.14 12.03
N ARG A 34 10.99 0.00 12.03
CA ARG A 34 9.56 0.00 12.33
C ARG A 34 9.33 0.37 13.80
N THR A 35 8.44 1.33 14.03
CA THR A 35 8.03 1.78 15.38
C THR A 35 6.53 1.60 15.58
N LYS A 36 6.12 1.42 16.83
CA LYS A 36 4.71 1.48 17.25
C LYS A 36 4.29 2.89 17.69
N ASP A 37 5.26 3.77 17.95
CA ASP A 37 5.03 5.14 18.37
C ASP A 37 4.93 6.05 17.13
N ALA A 38 3.71 6.49 16.82
CA ALA A 38 3.45 7.38 15.69
C ALA A 38 4.16 8.73 15.82
N ALA A 39 4.46 9.19 17.05
CA ALA A 39 5.20 10.45 17.26
C ALA A 39 6.68 10.34 16.84
N GLN A 40 7.21 9.12 16.74
CA GLN A 40 8.57 8.85 16.26
C GLN A 40 8.60 8.52 14.76
N ALA A 41 7.45 8.53 14.08
CA ALA A 41 7.37 8.23 12.67
C ALA A 41 7.95 9.36 11.83
N HIS A 42 8.93 9.02 10.99
CA HIS A 42 9.42 9.90 9.93
C HIS A 42 8.68 9.65 8.61
N TRP A 43 8.31 8.41 8.33
CA TRP A 43 7.48 8.06 7.18
C TRP A 43 6.56 6.89 7.51
N THR A 44 5.52 6.71 6.69
CA THR A 44 4.51 5.68 6.90
C THR A 44 4.31 4.85 5.65
N TRP A 45 4.02 3.57 5.83
CA TRP A 45 3.57 2.69 4.77
C TRP A 45 2.08 2.43 4.94
N ARG A 46 1.30 2.75 3.91
CA ARG A 46 -0.15 2.53 3.86
C ARG A 46 -0.48 1.53 2.77
N SER A 47 -1.19 0.45 3.13
CA SER A 47 -1.62 -0.57 2.18
C SER A 47 -3.14 -0.60 2.08
N TYR A 48 -3.64 -0.63 0.85
CA TYR A 48 -5.06 -0.67 0.52
C TYR A 48 -5.36 -1.83 -0.44
N GLN A 49 -6.58 -2.35 -0.41
CA GLN A 49 -7.08 -3.19 -1.51
C GLN A 49 -7.90 -2.33 -2.47
N ILE A 50 -7.46 -2.23 -3.72
CA ILE A 50 -8.08 -1.33 -4.71
C ILE A 50 -9.52 -1.72 -5.10
N SER A 51 -9.92 -2.95 -4.79
CA SER A 51 -11.30 -3.45 -4.93
C SER A 51 -12.25 -2.92 -3.85
N ASP A 52 -11.74 -2.40 -2.73
CA ASP A 52 -12.57 -1.77 -1.68
C ASP A 52 -12.92 -0.33 -2.09
N MET A 53 -14.22 -0.01 -2.15
CA MET A 53 -14.69 1.32 -2.51
C MET A 53 -14.24 2.40 -1.52
N ARG A 54 -14.10 2.06 -0.24
CA ARG A 54 -13.64 3.01 0.80
C ARG A 54 -12.19 3.37 0.58
N ALA A 55 -11.35 2.37 0.24
CA ALA A 55 -9.96 2.60 -0.12
C ALA A 55 -9.82 3.49 -1.35
N ARG A 56 -10.63 3.24 -2.40
CA ARG A 56 -10.66 4.10 -3.60
C ARG A 56 -11.02 5.54 -3.26
N GLN A 57 -12.00 5.75 -2.37
CA GLN A 57 -12.38 7.07 -1.90
C GLN A 57 -11.28 7.74 -1.07
N ALA A 58 -10.61 7.00 -0.19
CA ALA A 58 -9.49 7.50 0.60
C ALA A 58 -8.33 7.99 -0.30
N ILE A 59 -7.95 7.19 -1.30
CA ILE A 59 -6.91 7.56 -2.28
C ILE A 59 -7.34 8.76 -3.12
N ALA A 60 -8.59 8.80 -3.59
CA ALA A 60 -9.10 9.91 -4.40
C ALA A 60 -9.10 11.25 -3.64
N ASN A 61 -9.30 11.22 -2.32
CA ASN A 61 -9.36 12.40 -1.47
C ASN A 61 -8.03 12.77 -0.80
N GLU A 62 -6.97 11.98 -1.01
CA GLU A 62 -5.65 12.26 -0.44
C GLU A 62 -5.04 13.50 -1.12
N GLN A 63 -4.95 14.59 -0.38
CA GLN A 63 -4.46 15.88 -0.88
C GLN A 63 -2.94 15.88 -1.05
N ALA A 64 -2.22 15.04 -0.31
CA ALA A 64 -0.77 14.91 -0.44
C ALA A 64 -0.35 14.26 -1.77
N LEU A 65 -1.22 13.44 -2.38
CA LEU A 65 -0.96 12.81 -3.66
C LEU A 65 -1.24 13.80 -4.81
N PRO A 66 -0.29 14.01 -5.74
CA PRO A 66 -0.56 14.74 -6.97
C PRO A 66 -1.65 14.07 -7.80
N ALA A 67 -2.31 14.84 -8.67
CA ALA A 67 -3.38 14.32 -9.52
C ALA A 67 -2.93 13.13 -10.41
N PRO A 68 -1.77 13.19 -11.10
CA PRO A 68 -1.30 12.05 -11.91
C PRO A 68 -1.14 10.77 -11.09
N VAL A 69 -0.61 10.89 -9.87
CA VAL A 69 -0.41 9.75 -8.96
C VAL A 69 -1.73 9.15 -8.50
N ARG A 70 -2.71 9.99 -8.11
CA ARG A 70 -4.06 9.51 -7.76
C ARG A 70 -4.73 8.81 -8.92
N GLU A 71 -4.62 9.36 -10.12
CA GLU A 71 -5.18 8.77 -11.34
C GLU A 71 -4.54 7.41 -11.62
N ALA A 72 -3.21 7.30 -11.57
CA ALA A 72 -2.48 6.04 -11.77
C ALA A 72 -2.95 4.92 -10.81
N PHE A 73 -3.26 5.26 -9.55
CA PHE A 73 -3.84 4.29 -8.62
C PHE A 73 -5.25 3.83 -8.99
N LEU A 74 -6.09 4.72 -9.54
CA LEU A 74 -7.54 4.50 -9.64
C LEU A 74 -8.02 4.00 -11.00
N ILE A 75 -7.26 4.23 -12.07
CA ILE A 75 -7.55 3.74 -13.42
C ILE A 75 -7.38 2.21 -13.51
N ALA A 76 -8.03 1.59 -14.50
CA ALA A 76 -7.71 0.23 -14.88
C ALA A 76 -6.36 0.24 -15.62
N SER A 77 -5.28 -0.16 -14.93
CA SER A 77 -3.97 -0.35 -15.53
C SER A 77 -3.77 -1.82 -15.91
N HIS A 78 -3.17 -2.03 -17.08
CA HIS A 78 -2.82 -3.34 -17.64
C HIS A 78 -1.33 -3.43 -17.98
N GLY A 79 -0.50 -2.52 -17.47
CA GLY A 79 0.90 -2.37 -17.89
C GLY A 79 1.87 -2.17 -16.73
N CYS A 80 3.11 -2.64 -16.92
CA CYS A 80 4.22 -2.40 -16.01
C CYS A 80 4.86 -1.05 -16.34
N HIS A 81 4.88 -0.13 -15.38
CA HIS A 81 5.49 1.19 -15.55
C HIS A 81 5.97 1.74 -14.21
N ILE A 82 6.96 2.63 -14.28
CA ILE A 82 7.48 3.42 -13.16
C ILE A 82 7.72 4.82 -13.70
N ASP A 83 7.05 5.80 -13.12
CA ASP A 83 7.13 7.20 -13.49
C ASP A 83 7.67 8.03 -12.31
N LEU A 84 8.37 9.12 -12.64
CA LEU A 84 8.88 10.10 -11.69
C LEU A 84 8.36 11.49 -12.10
N GLU A 85 7.47 12.07 -11.30
CA GLU A 85 6.85 13.38 -11.55
C GLU A 85 6.60 14.10 -10.22
N ASP A 86 6.88 15.41 -10.15
CA ASP A 86 6.67 16.24 -8.95
C ASP A 86 7.26 15.66 -7.64
N ASP A 87 8.47 15.09 -7.70
CA ASP A 87 9.16 14.39 -6.60
C ASP A 87 8.46 13.09 -6.12
N TRP A 88 7.47 12.60 -6.86
CA TRP A 88 6.83 11.32 -6.60
C TRP A 88 7.34 10.23 -7.54
N LEU A 89 7.76 9.11 -6.96
CA LEU A 89 8.00 7.86 -7.69
C LEU A 89 6.77 6.97 -7.53
N TYR A 90 6.09 6.67 -8.63
CA TYR A 90 4.88 5.85 -8.62
C TYR A 90 4.83 4.90 -9.80
N GLY A 91 3.97 3.90 -9.74
CA GLY A 91 3.83 2.96 -10.83
C GLY A 91 2.98 1.75 -10.52
N ASP A 92 2.98 0.82 -11.47
CA ASP A 92 2.28 -0.45 -11.43
C ASP A 92 3.26 -1.56 -11.82
N LEU A 93 3.39 -2.57 -10.96
CA LEU A 93 4.26 -3.73 -11.14
C LEU A 93 3.43 -5.02 -11.10
N PRO A 94 3.81 -6.05 -11.86
CA PRO A 94 3.15 -7.35 -11.74
C PRO A 94 3.37 -7.95 -10.34
N ASP A 95 2.29 -8.32 -9.67
CA ASP A 95 2.32 -9.11 -8.44
C ASP A 95 2.19 -10.59 -8.80
N LEU A 96 3.35 -11.27 -8.80
CA LEU A 96 3.51 -12.66 -9.23
C LEU A 96 3.03 -13.68 -8.19
N ARG A 97 2.40 -13.26 -7.07
CA ARG A 97 2.07 -14.16 -5.95
C ARG A 97 0.94 -15.18 -6.22
N HIS A 98 0.48 -15.39 -7.46
CA HIS A 98 -0.61 -16.33 -7.77
C HIS A 98 -0.30 -17.34 -8.90
N ASP A 99 0.97 -17.73 -9.09
CA ASP A 99 1.35 -18.70 -10.16
C ASP A 99 1.49 -20.18 -9.71
N TYR A 100 1.11 -20.54 -8.47
CA TYR A 100 1.20 -21.95 -8.00
C TYR A 100 -0.15 -22.68 -7.86
N SER A 101 -1.29 -22.04 -8.11
CA SER A 101 -2.58 -22.73 -8.24
C SER A 101 -2.91 -22.92 -9.73
N ALA A 102 -3.38 -24.11 -10.10
CA ALA A 102 -3.75 -24.47 -11.48
C ALA A 102 -4.92 -23.64 -12.08
N GLU A 103 -5.40 -22.61 -11.36
CA GLU A 103 -6.37 -21.63 -11.80
C GLU A 103 -5.67 -20.25 -11.83
N ALA A 104 -4.85 -20.02 -12.85
CA ALA A 104 -4.22 -18.72 -13.09
C ALA A 104 -5.29 -17.65 -13.36
N ARG A 105 -5.83 -17.05 -12.30
CA ARG A 105 -6.74 -15.91 -12.39
C ARG A 105 -5.93 -14.62 -12.39
N GLY A 106 -5.16 -14.44 -13.45
CA GLY A 106 -4.51 -13.17 -13.81
C GLY A 106 -3.31 -12.78 -12.96
N LEU A 107 -2.35 -12.10 -13.59
CA LEU A 107 -1.31 -11.36 -12.89
C LEU A 107 -1.99 -10.32 -11.99
N GLY A 108 -1.75 -10.39 -10.67
CA GLY A 108 -2.11 -9.31 -9.78
C GLY A 108 -1.30 -8.05 -10.12
N HIS A 109 -1.77 -6.89 -9.67
CA HIS A 109 -1.07 -5.62 -9.90
C HIS A 109 -0.74 -4.97 -8.56
N PHE A 110 0.55 -4.70 -8.34
CA PHE A 110 1.05 -3.93 -7.21
C PHE A 110 1.27 -2.49 -7.64
N ARG A 111 0.37 -1.61 -7.19
CA ARG A 111 0.48 -0.16 -7.42
C ARG A 111 1.13 0.51 -6.23
N PHE A 112 2.04 1.44 -6.48
CA PHE A 112 2.79 2.11 -5.44
C PHE A 112 2.99 3.60 -5.76
N ALA A 113 3.22 4.38 -4.71
CA ALA A 113 3.67 5.77 -4.79
C ALA A 113 4.45 6.12 -3.52
N LEU A 114 5.56 6.83 -3.67
CA LEU A 114 6.35 7.38 -2.56
C LEU A 114 6.99 8.71 -2.95
N ASN A 115 7.18 9.58 -1.95
CA ASN A 115 7.94 10.82 -2.02
C ASN A 115 8.69 11.07 -0.70
#